data_AF-A0A6I2X048-F1
#
_entry.id   AF-A0A6I2X048-F1
#
_cell.length_a   1.000
_cell.length_b   1.000
_cell.length_c   1.000
_cell.angle_alpha   90.00
_cell.angle_beta   90.00
_cell.angle_gamma   90.00
#
_symmetry.space_group_name_H-M   'P 1'
#
loop_
_entity.id
_entity.type
_entity.pdbx_description
1 polymer ?
#
loop_
_entity_poly.entity_id
_entity_poly.type
_entity_poly.pdbx_seq_one_letter_code
_entity_poly.pdbx_strand_id
1 'polypeptide(L)'
;MDRKALIAKKRKDKGFTLIELLIVIAILGILSTIVVLSVRGIQDRGQSSACSSDKKSLETSYETALANGLDLTTPVAADVSSSLVANGYLHAESAWYNVGSDGAVTVKTGVTTCT
;
A
#
# COMPACT_ATOMS: atom_id res chain seq x y z
N MET A 1 -14.81 72.11 -0.68
CA MET A 1 -14.93 70.89 0.13
C MET A 1 -15.39 69.76 -0.79
N ASP A 2 -14.39 69.00 -1.25
CA ASP A 2 -14.39 67.56 -1.50
C ASP A 2 -15.31 66.93 -2.57
N ARG A 3 -15.02 67.24 -3.84
CA ARG A 3 -15.37 66.38 -5.00
C ARG A 3 -14.30 65.31 -5.28
N LYS A 4 -13.75 64.65 -4.26
CA LYS A 4 -12.72 63.60 -4.40
C LYS A 4 -13.06 62.34 -3.59
N ALA A 5 -14.14 61.63 -3.91
CA ALA A 5 -14.38 60.33 -3.27
C ALA A 5 -15.25 59.34 -4.05
N LEU A 6 -15.43 59.49 -5.36
CA LEU A 6 -16.14 58.49 -6.18
C LEU A 6 -15.35 58.13 -7.44
N ILE A 7 -14.03 57.96 -7.28
CA ILE A 7 -13.29 57.09 -8.20
C ILE A 7 -13.69 55.67 -7.79
N ALA A 8 -14.83 55.23 -8.31
CA ALA A 8 -15.25 53.84 -8.25
C ALA A 8 -14.05 53.00 -8.71
N LYS A 9 -13.43 52.32 -7.75
CA LYS A 9 -12.32 51.40 -7.95
C LYS A 9 -12.80 50.35 -8.93
N LYS A 10 -12.59 50.57 -10.24
CA LYS A 10 -12.85 49.61 -11.32
C LYS A 10 -12.12 48.34 -10.90
N ARG A 11 -12.86 47.37 -10.36
CA ARG A 11 -12.30 46.06 -10.05
C ARG A 11 -11.85 45.52 -11.41
N LYS A 12 -10.54 45.40 -11.58
CA LYS A 12 -9.97 44.70 -12.72
C LYS A 12 -10.23 43.23 -12.46
N ASP A 13 -11.45 42.79 -12.77
CA ASP A 13 -11.80 41.38 -12.79
C ASP A 13 -11.08 40.80 -14.00
N LYS A 14 -9.82 40.40 -13.77
CA LYS A 14 -9.05 39.58 -14.71
C LYS A 14 -9.68 38.19 -14.70
N GLY A 15 -10.69 37.99 -15.53
CA GLY A 15 -11.22 36.67 -15.81
C GLY A 15 -10.15 35.82 -16.51
N PHE A 16 -10.05 34.55 -16.12
CA PHE A 16 -9.29 33.56 -16.87
C PHE A 16 -9.80 33.53 -18.31
N THR A 17 -8.88 33.54 -19.27
CA THR A 17 -9.27 33.38 -20.67
C THR A 17 -9.72 31.94 -20.91
N LEU A 18 -10.72 31.74 -21.77
CA LEU A 18 -11.16 30.37 -22.14
C LEU A 18 -10.00 29.53 -22.70
N ILE A 19 -9.08 30.18 -23.39
CA ILE A 19 -7.89 29.54 -23.96
C ILE A 19 -6.89 29.10 -22.88
N GLU A 20 -6.72 29.87 -21.80
CA GLU A 20 -5.89 29.47 -20.65
C GLU A 20 -6.44 28.19 -20.01
N LEU A 21 -7.75 28.12 -19.78
CA LEU A 21 -8.35 26.92 -19.19
C LEU A 21 -8.24 25.71 -20.14
N LEU A 22 -8.45 25.93 -21.44
CA LEU A 22 -8.42 24.88 -22.46
C LEU A 22 -7.04 24.22 -22.58
N ILE A 23 -5.97 25.01 -22.59
CA ILE A 23 -4.60 24.49 -22.69
C ILE A 23 -4.24 23.70 -21.42
N VAL A 24 -4.69 24.15 -20.24
CA VAL A 24 -4.42 23.46 -18.97
C VAL A 24 -5.02 22.05 -18.96
N ILE A 25 -6.32 21.91 -19.30
CA ILE A 25 -6.95 20.58 -19.33
C ILE A 25 -6.38 19.69 -20.43
N ALA A 26 -5.95 20.28 -21.56
CA ALA A 26 -5.29 19.55 -22.63
C ALA A 26 -3.94 18.95 -22.16
N ILE A 27 -3.11 19.74 -21.48
CA ILE A 27 -1.84 19.26 -20.92
C ILE A 27 -2.07 18.23 -19.81
N LEU A 28 -3.03 18.48 -18.90
CA LEU A 28 -3.37 17.55 -17.83
C LEU A 28 -3.84 16.19 -18.38
N GLY A 29 -4.61 16.16 -19.47
CA GLY A 29 -5.03 14.90 -20.10
C GLY A 29 -3.88 14.08 -20.70
N ILE A 30 -2.89 14.76 -21.29
CA ILE A 30 -1.69 14.08 -21.81
C ILE A 30 -0.84 13.53 -20.65
N LEU A 31 -0.58 14.35 -19.63
CA LEU A 31 0.23 13.95 -18.49
C LEU A 31 -0.41 12.83 -17.66
N SER A 32 -1.74 12.87 -17.45
CA SER A 32 -2.45 11.87 -16.63
C SER A 32 -2.29 10.46 -17.20
N THR A 33 -2.30 10.32 -18.53
CA THR A 33 -2.19 9.02 -19.20
C THR A 33 -0.84 8.35 -18.90
N ILE A 34 0.26 9.11 -18.95
CA ILE A 34 1.61 8.61 -18.67
C ILE A 34 1.75 8.23 -17.18
N VAL A 35 1.23 9.08 -16.29
CA VAL A 35 1.30 8.87 -14.84
C VAL A 35 0.59 7.57 -14.44
N VAL A 36 -0.59 7.28 -15.00
CA VAL A 36 -1.34 6.06 -14.67
C VAL A 36 -0.53 4.80 -14.99
N LEU A 37 0.11 4.73 -16.16
CA LEU A 37 0.93 3.58 -16.55
C LEU A 37 2.19 3.46 -15.69
N SER A 38 2.82 4.58 -15.33
CA SER A 38 4.00 4.61 -14.47
C SER A 38 3.69 4.11 -13.04
N VAL A 39 2.57 4.58 -12.46
CA VAL A 39 2.18 4.24 -11.08
C VAL A 39 1.79 2.77 -10.94
N ARG A 40 1.06 2.20 -11.92
CA ARG A 40 0.68 0.78 -11.89
C ARG A 40 1.89 -0.14 -11.74
N GLY A 41 2.93 0.04 -12.58
CA GLY A 41 4.14 -0.78 -12.48
C GLY A 41 4.95 -0.58 -11.20
N ILE A 42 4.84 0.59 -10.54
CA ILE A 42 5.46 0.80 -9.22
C ILE A 42 4.67 0.07 -8.13
N GLN A 43 3.34 0.12 -8.18
CA GLN A 43 2.47 -0.58 -7.23
C GLN A 43 2.67 -2.09 -7.30
N ASP A 44 2.70 -2.68 -8.49
CA ASP A 44 2.89 -4.12 -8.68
C ASP A 44 4.24 -4.59 -8.09
N ARG A 45 5.33 -3.85 -8.34
CA ARG A 45 6.65 -4.15 -7.77
C ARG A 45 6.70 -3.93 -6.27
N GLY A 46 6.06 -2.88 -5.77
CA GLY A 46 5.94 -2.60 -4.33
C GLY A 46 5.20 -3.73 -3.62
N GLN A 47 4.11 -4.21 -4.22
CA GLN A 47 3.34 -5.34 -3.71
C GLN A 47 4.17 -6.64 -3.71
N SER A 48 4.83 -6.98 -4.82
CA SER A 48 5.70 -8.15 -4.89
C SER A 48 6.83 -8.11 -3.84
N SER A 49 7.46 -6.94 -3.65
CA SER A 49 8.48 -6.73 -2.62
C SER A 49 7.92 -6.90 -1.21
N ALA A 50 6.70 -6.41 -0.96
CA ALA A 50 6.02 -6.56 0.32
C ALA A 50 5.70 -8.03 0.61
N CYS A 51 5.09 -8.75 -0.36
CA CYS A 51 4.79 -10.17 -0.23
C CYS A 51 6.05 -11.00 0.07
N SER A 52 7.15 -10.75 -0.66
CA SER A 52 8.42 -11.45 -0.45
C SER A 52 9.03 -11.19 0.94
N SER A 53 8.97 -9.93 1.40
CA SER A 53 9.47 -9.54 2.72
C SER A 53 8.63 -10.16 3.84
N ASP A 54 7.31 -10.22 3.67
CA ASP A 54 6.37 -10.82 4.60
C ASP A 54 6.59 -12.34 4.71
N LYS A 55 6.71 -13.04 3.58
CA LYS A 55 7.05 -14.47 3.54
C LYS A 55 8.34 -14.77 4.31
N LYS A 56 9.41 -14.00 4.06
CA LYS A 56 10.69 -14.21 4.74
C LYS A 56 10.61 -13.90 6.24
N SER A 57 9.80 -12.93 6.62
CA SER A 57 9.56 -12.60 8.03
C SER A 57 8.85 -13.76 8.75
N LEU A 58 7.86 -14.38 8.10
CA LEU A 58 7.20 -15.58 8.61
C LEU A 58 8.15 -16.76 8.77
N GLU A 59 8.93 -17.09 7.74
CA GLU A 59 9.94 -18.16 7.80
C GLU A 59 10.91 -17.95 8.97
N THR A 60 11.45 -16.73 9.10
CA THR A 60 12.38 -16.38 10.19
C THR A 60 11.71 -16.51 11.56
N SER A 61 10.47 -16.04 11.70
CA SER A 61 9.72 -16.11 12.96
C SER A 61 9.42 -17.56 13.37
N TYR A 62 9.10 -18.42 12.40
CA TYR A 62 8.86 -19.84 12.61
C TYR A 62 10.14 -20.57 13.06
N GLU A 63 11.25 -20.37 12.34
CA GLU A 63 12.55 -20.96 12.71
C GLU A 63 13.00 -20.48 14.09
N THR A 64 12.80 -19.20 14.40
CA THR A 64 13.12 -18.62 15.71
C THR A 64 12.26 -19.24 16.82
N ALA A 65 10.97 -19.47 16.56
CA ALA A 65 10.09 -20.11 17.52
C ALA A 65 10.53 -21.53 17.85
N LEU A 66 10.86 -22.33 16.83
CA LEU A 66 11.41 -23.69 17.02
C LEU A 66 12.75 -23.68 17.75
N ALA A 67 13.66 -22.76 17.39
CA ALA A 67 14.96 -22.63 18.04
C ALA A 67 14.85 -22.30 19.53
N ASN A 68 13.77 -21.60 19.93
CA ASN A 68 13.49 -21.27 21.33
C ASN A 68 12.62 -22.34 22.04
N GLY A 69 12.31 -23.45 21.37
CA GLY A 69 11.62 -24.60 21.97
C GLY A 69 10.10 -24.54 21.95
N LEU A 70 9.50 -23.64 21.16
CA LEU A 70 8.05 -23.66 20.95
C LEU A 70 7.69 -24.88 20.08
N ASP A 71 6.87 -25.79 20.61
CA ASP A 71 6.33 -26.90 19.82
C ASP A 71 5.15 -26.40 18.96
N LEU A 72 5.38 -26.37 17.65
CA LEU A 72 4.38 -25.99 16.64
C LEU A 72 3.78 -27.21 15.93
N THR A 73 4.23 -28.42 16.28
CA THR A 73 3.86 -29.67 15.60
C THR A 73 2.73 -30.42 16.30
N THR A 74 2.39 -30.07 17.54
CA THR A 74 1.33 -30.73 18.30
C THR A 74 0.29 -29.74 18.86
N PRO A 75 -1.00 -29.86 18.47
CA PRO A 75 -1.49 -30.65 17.34
C PRO A 75 -0.96 -30.12 16.00
N VAL A 76 -0.82 -31.00 15.00
CA VAL A 76 -0.50 -30.61 13.61
C VAL A 76 -1.61 -29.70 13.12
N ALA A 77 -1.33 -28.40 13.03
CA ALA A 77 -2.27 -27.39 12.59
C ALA A 77 -1.95 -26.94 11.17
N ALA A 78 -3.00 -26.75 10.36
CA ALA A 78 -2.87 -26.22 9.00
C ALA A 78 -2.31 -24.78 8.97
N ASP A 79 -2.43 -24.06 10.08
CA ASP A 79 -1.89 -22.73 10.28
C ASP A 79 -1.48 -22.55 11.75
N VAL A 80 -0.23 -22.15 11.98
CA VAL A 80 0.33 -21.84 13.30
C VAL A 80 0.59 -20.35 13.49
N SER A 81 0.21 -19.49 12.54
CA SER A 81 0.45 -18.04 12.59
C SER A 81 -0.05 -17.38 13.88
N SER A 82 -1.22 -17.81 14.37
CA SER A 82 -1.80 -17.32 15.63
C SER A 82 -0.95 -17.68 16.86
N SER A 83 -0.34 -18.87 16.88
CA SER A 83 0.59 -19.31 17.92
C SER A 83 1.88 -18.48 17.91
N LEU A 84 2.39 -18.12 16.74
CA LEU A 84 3.57 -17.24 16.64
C LEU A 84 3.27 -15.84 17.19
N VAL A 85 2.08 -15.31 16.94
CA VAL A 85 1.65 -14.01 17.52
C VAL A 85 1.45 -14.11 19.02
N ALA A 86 0.77 -15.15 19.50
CA ALA A 86 0.50 -15.35 20.92
C ALA A 86 1.78 -15.48 21.76
N ASN A 87 2.83 -16.08 21.19
CA ASN A 87 4.13 -16.25 21.85
C ASN A 87 5.14 -15.13 21.55
N GLY A 88 4.74 -14.08 20.82
CA GLY A 88 5.56 -12.89 20.58
C GLY A 88 6.68 -13.06 19.54
N TYR A 89 6.66 -14.13 18.75
CA TYR A 89 7.59 -14.32 17.62
C TYR A 89 7.17 -13.54 16.38
N LEU A 90 5.88 -13.19 16.28
CA LEU A 90 5.31 -12.39 15.21
C LEU A 90 4.46 -11.26 15.80
N HIS A 91 4.54 -10.06 15.24
CA HIS A 91 3.79 -8.91 15.79
C HIS A 91 2.29 -8.99 15.48
N ALA A 92 1.94 -9.44 14.28
CA ALA A 92 0.56 -9.60 13.82
C ALA A 92 0.52 -10.71 12.75
N GLU A 93 -0.61 -11.39 12.62
CA GLU A 93 -0.80 -12.36 11.55
C GLU A 93 -0.66 -11.67 10.19
N SER A 94 0.00 -12.37 9.27
CA SER A 94 0.16 -11.84 7.93
C SER A 94 -1.20 -11.79 7.20
N ALA A 95 -1.34 -10.79 6.34
CA ALA A 95 -2.53 -10.63 5.51
C ALA A 95 -2.51 -11.55 4.27
N TRP A 96 -1.35 -12.08 3.90
CA TRP A 96 -1.14 -12.76 2.61
C TRP A 96 -0.81 -14.24 2.72
N TYR A 97 -0.17 -14.65 3.81
CA TYR A 97 0.35 -15.99 4.00
C TYR A 97 -0.04 -16.59 5.35
N ASN A 98 -0.14 -17.91 5.37
CA ASN A 98 -0.19 -18.71 6.58
C ASN A 98 1.09 -19.55 6.66
N VAL A 99 1.52 -19.90 7.86
CA VAL A 99 2.62 -20.85 8.07
C VAL A 99 2.08 -22.13 8.69
N GLY A 100 2.33 -23.27 8.05
CA GLY A 100 1.94 -24.59 8.56
C GLY A 100 2.85 -25.06 9.69
N SER A 101 2.41 -26.09 10.42
CA SER A 101 3.22 -26.75 11.45
C SER A 101 4.46 -27.47 10.91
N ASP A 102 4.59 -27.62 9.59
CA ASP A 102 5.75 -28.12 8.88
C ASP A 102 6.72 -26.99 8.44
N GLY A 103 6.39 -25.74 8.76
CA GLY A 103 7.12 -24.55 8.32
C GLY A 103 6.78 -24.12 6.89
N ALA A 104 5.85 -24.80 6.21
CA ALA A 104 5.46 -24.42 4.86
C ALA A 104 4.67 -23.11 4.88
N VAL A 105 5.18 -22.09 4.19
CA VAL A 105 4.46 -20.83 4.00
C VAL A 105 3.57 -20.94 2.77
N THR A 106 2.25 -20.84 2.98
CA THR A 106 1.22 -20.98 1.95
C THR A 106 0.40 -19.70 1.83
N VAL A 107 -0.10 -19.40 0.63
CA VAL A 107 -0.94 -18.21 0.42
C VAL A 107 -2.28 -18.41 1.12
N LYS A 108 -2.71 -17.40 1.88
CA LYS A 108 -3.95 -17.41 2.64
C LYS A 108 -5.15 -17.56 1.69
N THR A 109 -6.10 -18.40 2.06
CA THR A 109 -7.27 -18.70 1.22
C THR A 109 -8.04 -17.41 0.91
N GLY A 110 -8.30 -17.16 -0.37
CA GLY A 110 -9.02 -15.95 -0.82
C GLY A 110 -8.12 -14.75 -1.13
N VAL A 111 -6.81 -14.85 -0.92
CA VAL A 111 -5.83 -13.83 -1.35
C VAL A 111 -5.28 -14.20 -2.73
N THR A 112 -5.50 -13.34 -3.72
CA THR A 112 -5.04 -13.57 -5.12
C THR A 112 -3.83 -12.69 -5.50
N THR A 113 -3.40 -11.81 -4.62
CA THR A 113 -2.47 -10.71 -4.96
C THR A 113 -1.00 -10.97 -4.60
N CYS A 114 -0.70 -12.12 -4.00
CA CYS A 114 0.66 -12.53 -3.65
C CYS A 114 1.06 -13.89 -4.25
N THR A 115 0.39 -14.28 -5.34
CA THR A 115 0.74 -15.42 -6.21
C THR A 115 1.32 -14.94 -7.53
#